data_AF-A0A3B9FQR8-F1
#
_entry.id   AF-A0A3B9FQR8-F1
#
_cell.length_a   1.000
_cell.length_b   1.000
_cell.length_c   1.000
_cell.angle_alpha   90.00
_cell.angle_beta   90.00
_cell.angle_gamma   90.00
#
_symmetry.space_group_name_H-M   'P 1'
#
loop_
_entity.id
_entity.type
_entity.pdbx_description
1 polymer ?
#
loop_
_entity_poly.entity_id
_entity_poly.type
_entity_poly.pdbx_seq_one_letter_code
_entity_poly.pdbx_strand_id
1 'polypeptide(L)'
;TKDDCAMDSAMAVAHVQANAKKYGGDPTRIVSTGASAGGYISAWIAYQKNWKWPAYAKHKPEKLNIVGWFGNSPFLPKNLINQVGPGDPPGFVMYGGKREHPATPAKQGHDIQAALKKNKVWSKMVYIDFMGHVPAKRILFSPQSRDKETHAAYGEFLDFVCHGKGKPKGGDVINVKPAKKK
;
A
#
# COMPACT_ATOMS: atom_id res chain seq x y z
N THR A 1 -12.62 -2.84 17.61
CA THR A 1 -11.20 -2.50 17.83
C THR A 1 -10.50 -2.39 16.48
N LYS A 2 -9.28 -1.85 16.42
CA LYS A 2 -8.50 -1.77 15.16
C LYS A 2 -8.24 -3.16 14.53
N ASP A 3 -8.15 -4.20 15.36
CA ASP A 3 -7.90 -5.57 14.93
C ASP A 3 -9.17 -6.17 14.30
N ASP A 4 -10.35 -5.77 14.79
CA ASP A 4 -11.63 -6.13 14.17
C ASP A 4 -11.74 -5.55 12.75
N CYS A 5 -11.32 -4.30 12.53
CA CYS A 5 -11.37 -3.68 11.19
C CYS A 5 -10.44 -4.37 10.18
N ALA A 6 -9.26 -4.80 10.62
CA ALA A 6 -8.33 -5.55 9.78
C ALA A 6 -8.88 -6.96 9.48
N MET A 7 -9.50 -7.62 10.47
CA MET A 7 -10.15 -8.92 10.28
C MET A 7 -11.34 -8.85 9.32
N ASP A 8 -12.19 -7.83 9.44
CA ASP A 8 -13.32 -7.61 8.52
C ASP A 8 -12.83 -7.44 7.08
N SER A 9 -11.77 -6.66 6.90
CA SER A 9 -11.16 -6.46 5.59
C SER A 9 -10.52 -7.75 5.05
N ALA A 10 -9.94 -8.58 5.92
CA ALA A 10 -9.38 -9.87 5.52
C ALA A 10 -10.49 -10.83 5.08
N MET A 11 -11.63 -10.86 5.79
CA MET A 11 -12.81 -11.64 5.40
C MET A 11 -13.41 -11.12 4.08
N ALA A 12 -13.41 -9.80 3.86
CA ALA A 12 -13.84 -9.21 2.58
C ALA A 12 -12.92 -9.64 1.43
N VAL A 13 -11.59 -9.61 1.63
CA VAL A 13 -10.63 -10.11 0.62
C VAL A 13 -10.82 -11.60 0.39
N ALA A 14 -11.01 -12.41 1.43
CA ALA A 14 -11.28 -13.84 1.30
C ALA A 14 -12.57 -14.11 0.49
N HIS A 15 -13.60 -13.29 0.69
CA HIS A 15 -14.82 -13.35 -0.10
C HIS A 15 -14.58 -12.96 -1.56
N VAL A 16 -13.86 -11.87 -1.83
CA VAL A 16 -13.47 -11.46 -3.19
C VAL A 16 -12.68 -12.58 -3.86
N GLN A 17 -11.66 -13.14 -3.19
CA GLN A 17 -10.86 -14.25 -3.71
C GLN A 17 -11.70 -15.47 -4.06
N ALA A 18 -12.69 -15.82 -3.23
CA ALA A 18 -13.57 -16.96 -3.50
C ALA A 18 -14.56 -16.70 -4.66
N ASN A 19 -14.88 -15.44 -4.96
CA ASN A 19 -15.94 -15.08 -5.91
C ASN A 19 -15.44 -14.28 -7.13
N ALA A 20 -14.15 -13.96 -7.22
CA ALA A 20 -13.62 -13.04 -8.24
C ALA A 20 -14.02 -13.45 -9.66
N LYS A 21 -13.93 -14.75 -9.97
CA LYS A 21 -14.30 -15.30 -11.28
C LYS A 21 -15.74 -14.99 -11.68
N LYS A 22 -16.69 -14.95 -10.72
CA LYS A 22 -18.10 -14.61 -10.96
C LYS A 22 -18.26 -13.17 -11.47
N TYR A 23 -17.34 -12.28 -11.09
CA TYR A 23 -17.35 -10.86 -11.45
C TYR A 23 -16.33 -10.53 -12.54
N GLY A 24 -15.77 -11.54 -13.23
CA GLY A 24 -14.74 -11.36 -14.25
C GLY A 24 -13.35 -10.99 -13.71
N GLY A 25 -13.13 -11.09 -12.40
CA GLY A 25 -11.85 -10.84 -11.76
C GLY A 25 -10.96 -12.09 -11.66
N ASP A 26 -9.65 -11.86 -11.53
CA ASP A 26 -8.67 -12.92 -11.25
C ASP A 26 -8.53 -13.10 -9.72
N PRO A 27 -8.92 -14.27 -9.15
CA PRO A 27 -8.84 -14.50 -7.70
C PRO A 27 -7.41 -14.57 -7.17
N THR A 28 -6.40 -14.64 -8.05
CA THR A 28 -4.98 -14.68 -7.69
C THR A 28 -4.31 -13.31 -7.70
N ARG A 29 -5.03 -12.26 -8.10
CA ARG A 29 -4.50 -10.90 -8.27
C ARG A 29 -5.37 -9.86 -7.60
N ILE A 30 -5.13 -9.63 -6.31
CA ILE A 30 -5.83 -8.61 -5.53
C ILE A 30 -4.83 -7.51 -5.12
N VAL A 31 -5.15 -6.25 -5.40
CA VAL A 31 -4.38 -5.11 -4.89
C VAL A 31 -5.07 -4.57 -3.64
N SER A 32 -4.29 -4.41 -2.57
CA SER A 32 -4.76 -3.84 -1.31
C SER A 32 -4.40 -2.36 -1.24
N THR A 33 -5.34 -1.48 -0.92
CA THR A 33 -5.08 -0.04 -0.92
C THR A 33 -5.89 0.72 0.12
N GLY A 34 -5.38 1.86 0.57
CA GLY A 34 -6.14 2.80 1.38
C GLY A 34 -5.36 4.03 1.82
N ALA A 35 -6.10 4.98 2.40
CA ALA A 35 -5.55 6.20 2.98
C ALA A 35 -5.71 6.20 4.51
N SER A 36 -4.74 6.78 5.22
CA SER A 36 -4.79 6.93 6.68
C SER A 36 -5.06 5.58 7.38
N ALA A 37 -6.13 5.48 8.17
CA ALA A 37 -6.58 4.23 8.78
C ALA A 37 -6.84 3.10 7.74
N GLY A 38 -7.36 3.41 6.56
CA GLY A 38 -7.50 2.43 5.47
C GLY A 38 -6.14 2.00 4.90
N GLY A 39 -5.15 2.88 4.94
CA GLY A 39 -3.77 2.55 4.61
C GLY A 39 -3.14 1.58 5.63
N TYR A 40 -3.44 1.78 6.92
CA TYR A 40 -3.04 0.86 8.00
C TYR A 40 -3.67 -0.52 7.80
N ILE A 41 -4.99 -0.57 7.57
CA ILE A 41 -5.72 -1.81 7.34
C ILE A 41 -5.18 -2.54 6.11
N SER A 42 -5.04 -1.84 4.98
CA SER A 42 -4.53 -2.44 3.73
C SER A 42 -3.11 -2.98 3.86
N ALA A 43 -2.27 -2.37 4.71
CA ALA A 43 -0.93 -2.88 5.02
C ALA A 43 -1.00 -4.20 5.80
N TRP A 44 -1.90 -4.31 6.79
CA TRP A 44 -2.13 -5.59 7.49
C TRP A 44 -2.61 -6.66 6.52
N ILE A 45 -3.53 -6.34 5.62
CA ILE A 45 -3.96 -7.25 4.55
C ILE A 45 -2.80 -7.74 3.70
N ALA A 46 -1.85 -6.87 3.36
CA ALA A 46 -0.73 -7.22 2.49
C ALA A 46 0.35 -8.05 3.19
N TYR A 47 0.64 -7.80 4.46
CA TYR A 47 1.83 -8.33 5.13
C TYR A 47 1.54 -9.28 6.29
N GLN A 48 0.28 -9.41 6.74
CA GLN A 48 -0.08 -10.38 7.78
C GLN A 48 -0.08 -11.79 7.21
N LYS A 49 0.74 -12.64 7.80
CA LYS A 49 0.95 -14.02 7.33
C LYS A 49 -0.04 -14.99 7.94
N ASN A 50 -0.41 -14.76 9.21
CA ASN A 50 -1.19 -15.70 10.01
C ASN A 50 -2.49 -15.06 10.48
N TRP A 51 -3.57 -15.30 9.74
CA TRP A 51 -4.91 -14.87 10.13
C TRP A 51 -5.56 -15.92 11.02
N LYS A 52 -5.92 -15.52 12.25
CA LYS A 52 -6.77 -16.34 13.13
C LYS A 52 -8.22 -16.09 12.77
N TRP A 53 -8.68 -16.77 11.72
CA TRP A 53 -10.03 -16.62 11.20
C TRP A 53 -11.09 -16.88 12.28
N PRO A 54 -12.08 -16.00 12.45
CA PRO A 54 -13.22 -16.25 13.32
C PRO A 54 -13.97 -17.53 12.93
N ALA A 55 -14.60 -18.18 13.91
CA ALA A 55 -15.37 -19.41 13.66
C ALA A 55 -16.45 -19.20 12.59
N TYR A 56 -17.11 -18.03 12.60
CA TYR A 56 -18.19 -17.64 11.69
C TYR A 56 -17.71 -17.20 10.29
N ALA A 57 -16.40 -17.05 10.05
CA ALA A 57 -15.91 -16.60 8.75
C ALA A 57 -16.25 -17.64 7.67
N LYS A 58 -16.96 -17.22 6.61
CA LYS A 58 -17.37 -18.13 5.53
C LYS A 58 -16.19 -18.64 4.70
N HIS A 59 -15.21 -17.77 4.45
CA HIS A 59 -14.02 -18.08 3.66
C HIS A 59 -12.79 -17.91 4.56
N LYS A 60 -11.94 -18.93 4.62
CA LYS A 60 -10.77 -18.99 5.51
C LYS A 60 -9.53 -19.46 4.73
N PRO A 61 -9.10 -18.72 3.69
CA PRO A 61 -7.94 -19.15 2.91
C PRO A 61 -6.69 -19.14 3.78
N GLU A 62 -5.75 -20.04 3.49
CA GLU A 62 -4.42 -20.05 4.12
C GLU A 62 -3.65 -18.76 3.81
N LYS A 63 -3.85 -18.22 2.59
CA LYS A 63 -3.21 -17.00 2.10
C LYS A 63 -4.21 -16.10 1.37
N LEU A 64 -4.12 -14.81 1.64
CA LEU A 64 -4.76 -13.78 0.83
C LEU A 64 -3.88 -13.47 -0.38
N ASN A 65 -4.45 -13.53 -1.59
CA ASN A 65 -3.74 -13.37 -2.86
C ASN A 65 -3.46 -11.90 -3.19
N ILE A 66 -2.76 -11.21 -2.29
CA ILE A 66 -2.34 -9.83 -2.48
C ILE A 66 -1.11 -9.78 -3.40
N VAL A 67 -1.20 -9.02 -4.49
CA VAL A 67 -0.12 -8.86 -5.48
C VAL A 67 0.53 -7.48 -5.45
N GLY A 68 -0.05 -6.54 -4.71
CA GLY A 68 0.52 -5.22 -4.51
C GLY A 68 -0.22 -4.46 -3.41
N TRP A 69 0.49 -3.54 -2.79
CA TRP A 69 -0.06 -2.65 -1.76
C TRP A 69 0.19 -1.18 -2.09
N PHE A 70 -0.85 -0.35 -1.95
CA PHE A 70 -0.72 1.11 -2.00
C PHE A 70 -1.22 1.78 -0.71
N GLY A 71 -0.33 2.48 0.00
CA GLY A 71 -0.66 3.21 1.23
C GLY A 71 -0.51 4.72 1.09
N ASN A 72 -1.53 5.48 1.45
CA ASN A 72 -1.49 6.95 1.47
C ASN A 72 -1.56 7.51 2.90
N SER A 73 -0.42 7.94 3.44
CA SER A 73 -0.18 8.31 4.84
C SER A 73 -0.71 7.30 5.88
N PRO A 74 -0.41 6.00 5.77
CA PRO A 74 -0.84 5.03 6.77
C PRO A 74 -0.15 5.25 8.12
N PHE A 75 -0.82 4.87 9.20
CA PHE A 75 -0.11 4.46 10.41
C PHE A 75 0.52 3.08 10.17
N LEU A 76 1.79 2.88 10.49
CA LEU A 76 2.49 1.60 10.36
C LEU A 76 3.22 1.28 11.67
N PRO A 77 2.71 0.33 12.47
CA PRO A 77 3.36 -0.04 13.71
C PRO A 77 4.60 -0.90 13.44
N LYS A 78 5.58 -0.85 14.35
CA LYS A 78 6.86 -1.58 14.21
C LYS A 78 6.69 -3.08 14.01
N ASN A 79 5.70 -3.71 14.67
CA ASN A 79 5.46 -5.14 14.53
C ASN A 79 5.05 -5.52 13.09
N LEU A 80 4.23 -4.70 12.43
CA LEU A 80 3.88 -4.88 11.02
C LEU A 80 5.09 -4.66 10.08
N ILE A 81 5.95 -3.71 10.38
CA ILE A 81 7.16 -3.48 9.57
C ILE A 81 8.13 -4.67 9.70
N ASN A 82 8.27 -5.22 10.91
CA ASN A 82 9.21 -6.30 11.21
C ASN A 82 8.82 -7.65 10.61
N GLN A 83 7.55 -7.88 10.30
CA GLN A 83 7.06 -9.13 9.69
C GLN A 83 7.28 -9.19 8.17
N VAL A 84 7.60 -8.06 7.52
CA VAL A 84 7.95 -8.04 6.09
C VAL A 84 9.11 -9.00 5.83
N GLY A 85 8.92 -9.89 4.86
CA GLY A 85 9.87 -10.92 4.47
C GLY A 85 9.97 -11.09 2.96
N PRO A 86 10.89 -11.95 2.51
CA PRO A 86 11.04 -12.25 1.08
C PRO A 86 9.75 -12.83 0.49
N GLY A 87 9.40 -12.40 -0.72
CA GLY A 87 8.20 -12.85 -1.42
C GLY A 87 6.89 -12.17 -0.99
N ASP A 88 6.95 -11.22 -0.05
CA ASP A 88 5.80 -10.37 0.27
C ASP A 88 5.44 -9.43 -0.91
N PRO A 89 4.21 -8.91 -0.97
CA PRO A 89 3.75 -8.10 -2.09
C PRO A 89 4.56 -6.80 -2.26
N PRO A 90 4.80 -6.35 -3.51
CA PRO A 90 5.34 -5.03 -3.80
C PRO A 90 4.55 -3.88 -3.14
N GLY A 91 5.27 -2.87 -2.64
CA GLY A 91 4.66 -1.75 -1.90
C GLY A 91 4.89 -0.38 -2.55
N PHE A 92 3.84 0.41 -2.72
CA PHE A 92 3.90 1.83 -3.06
C PHE A 92 3.35 2.64 -1.90
N VAL A 93 4.10 3.61 -1.37
CA VAL A 93 3.63 4.38 -0.20
C VAL A 93 3.87 5.87 -0.37
N MET A 94 2.94 6.69 0.12
CA MET A 94 3.04 8.14 0.05
C MET A 94 2.91 8.76 1.43
N TYR A 95 3.72 9.76 1.73
CA TYR A 95 3.64 10.55 2.97
C TYR A 95 3.86 12.05 2.69
N GLY A 96 3.13 12.89 3.43
CA GLY A 96 3.48 14.29 3.58
C GLY A 96 4.73 14.45 4.46
N GLY A 97 5.20 15.68 4.61
CA GLY A 97 6.36 16.00 5.43
C GLY A 97 6.02 16.77 6.69
N LYS A 98 6.44 18.04 6.75
CA LYS A 98 6.37 18.86 7.97
C LYS A 98 4.96 19.08 8.50
N ARG A 99 3.95 18.91 7.66
CA ARG A 99 2.51 19.06 7.99
C ARG A 99 1.80 17.72 8.13
N GLU A 100 2.53 16.62 8.05
CA GLU A 100 1.98 15.27 8.23
C GLU A 100 1.46 15.10 9.66
N HIS A 101 0.45 14.26 9.82
CA HIS A 101 -0.14 14.01 11.12
C HIS A 101 0.91 13.34 12.05
N PRO A 102 1.06 13.76 13.31
CA PRO A 102 2.08 13.22 14.22
C PRO A 102 1.98 11.71 14.50
N ALA A 103 0.79 11.13 14.34
CA ALA A 103 0.59 9.69 14.45
C ALA A 103 1.12 8.90 13.22
N THR A 104 1.25 9.55 12.07
CA THR A 104 1.67 8.93 10.80
C THR A 104 2.89 9.64 10.20
N PRO A 105 3.97 9.88 10.96
CA PRO A 105 5.12 10.63 10.48
C PRO A 105 5.77 9.91 9.29
N ALA A 106 6.31 10.68 8.34
CA ALA A 106 6.97 10.15 7.15
C ALA A 106 8.08 9.12 7.43
N LYS A 107 8.66 9.16 8.64
CA LYS A 107 9.59 8.13 9.13
C LYS A 107 9.01 6.72 8.98
N GLN A 108 7.71 6.51 9.23
CA GLN A 108 7.07 5.21 9.05
C GLN A 108 7.13 4.74 7.59
N GLY A 109 7.00 5.65 6.63
CA GLY A 109 7.21 5.40 5.20
C GLY A 109 8.65 4.99 4.87
N HIS A 110 9.63 5.70 5.44
CA HIS A 110 11.03 5.33 5.28
C HIS A 110 11.35 3.96 5.91
N ASP A 111 10.78 3.67 7.09
CA ASP A 111 11.00 2.42 7.81
C ASP A 111 10.44 1.22 7.04
N ILE A 112 9.20 1.30 6.49
CA ILE A 112 8.64 0.22 5.66
C ILE A 112 9.39 0.07 4.33
N GLN A 113 9.82 1.17 3.71
CA GLN A 113 10.64 1.14 2.49
C GLN A 113 11.96 0.40 2.73
N ALA A 114 12.62 0.68 3.86
CA ALA A 114 13.85 -0.01 4.26
C ALA A 114 13.63 -1.50 4.52
N ALA A 115 12.53 -1.87 5.19
CA ALA A 115 12.18 -3.27 5.45
C ALA A 115 11.91 -4.06 4.15
N LEU A 116 11.14 -3.48 3.22
CA LEU A 116 10.87 -4.09 1.91
C LEU A 116 12.17 -4.26 1.11
N LYS A 117 13.01 -3.22 1.06
CA LYS A 117 14.31 -3.26 0.37
C LYS A 117 15.25 -4.32 0.95
N LYS A 118 15.37 -4.40 2.28
CA LYS A 118 16.19 -5.42 2.98
C LYS A 118 15.77 -6.83 2.57
N ASN A 119 14.47 -7.06 2.39
CA ASN A 119 13.90 -8.34 2.01
C ASN A 119 13.81 -8.58 0.49
N LYS A 120 14.42 -7.70 -0.32
CA LYS A 120 14.39 -7.77 -1.80
C LYS A 120 12.96 -7.73 -2.36
N VAL A 121 12.03 -7.11 -1.65
CA VAL A 121 10.68 -6.83 -2.12
C VAL A 121 10.68 -5.49 -2.83
N TRP A 122 10.05 -5.42 -4.00
CA TRP A 122 9.94 -4.17 -4.74
C TRP A 122 9.19 -3.14 -3.92
N SER A 123 9.70 -1.92 -3.84
CA SER A 123 9.04 -0.86 -3.11
C SER A 123 9.31 0.52 -3.67
N LYS A 124 8.40 1.46 -3.49
CA LYS A 124 8.62 2.87 -3.82
C LYS A 124 7.91 3.76 -2.82
N MET A 125 8.62 4.78 -2.35
CA MET A 125 8.04 5.82 -1.50
C MET A 125 7.97 7.14 -2.27
N VAL A 126 6.89 7.88 -2.08
CA VAL A 126 6.79 9.30 -2.45
C VAL A 126 6.75 10.13 -1.18
N TYR A 127 7.68 11.06 -1.07
CA TYR A 127 7.78 12.01 0.03
C TYR A 127 7.50 13.42 -0.47
N ILE A 128 6.57 14.12 0.21
CA ILE A 128 6.14 15.46 -0.19
C ILE A 128 6.29 16.42 1.00
N ASP A 129 7.48 17.00 1.18
CA ASP A 129 7.87 17.79 2.37
C ASP A 129 6.86 18.89 2.76
N PHE A 130 6.28 19.54 1.73
CA PHE A 130 5.40 20.69 1.86
C PHE A 130 3.92 20.34 2.06
N MET A 131 3.55 19.06 1.99
CA MET A 131 2.18 18.58 2.21
C MET A 131 2.00 17.93 3.58
N GLY A 132 0.74 17.82 3.98
CA GLY A 132 0.32 17.08 5.16
C GLY A 132 -0.34 15.76 4.82
N HIS A 133 -1.16 15.29 5.75
CA HIS A 133 -1.81 13.97 5.71
C HIS A 133 -2.59 13.70 4.42
N VAL A 134 -2.44 12.48 3.88
CA VAL A 134 -3.16 11.96 2.71
C VAL A 134 -2.85 12.78 1.42
N PRO A 135 -1.56 12.92 1.03
CA PRO A 135 -1.18 13.78 -0.09
C PRO A 135 -1.65 13.29 -1.47
N ALA A 136 -1.97 12.00 -1.63
CA ALA A 136 -2.31 11.42 -2.94
C ALA A 136 -3.49 12.11 -3.64
N LYS A 137 -4.45 12.69 -2.89
CA LYS A 137 -5.59 13.43 -3.47
C LYS A 137 -5.13 14.54 -4.41
N ARG A 138 -4.02 15.21 -4.10
CA ARG A 138 -3.47 16.31 -4.92
C ARG A 138 -2.34 15.83 -5.83
N ILE A 139 -1.46 14.98 -5.32
CA ILE A 139 -0.22 14.62 -6.02
C ILE A 139 -0.40 13.48 -7.02
N LEU A 140 -1.41 12.63 -6.82
CA LEU A 140 -1.62 11.45 -7.66
C LEU A 140 -2.95 11.49 -8.41
N PHE A 141 -4.06 11.74 -7.72
CA PHE A 141 -5.40 11.54 -8.28
C PHE A 141 -5.94 12.72 -9.09
N SER A 142 -5.52 13.95 -8.79
CA SER A 142 -6.04 15.15 -9.44
C SER A 142 -5.36 15.37 -10.80
N PRO A 143 -6.09 15.37 -11.93
CA PRO A 143 -5.48 15.67 -13.23
C PRO A 143 -4.85 17.06 -13.31
N GLN A 144 -5.35 18.03 -12.53
CA GLN A 144 -4.91 19.42 -12.52
C GLN A 144 -3.62 19.62 -11.72
N SER A 145 -3.42 18.83 -10.68
CA SER A 145 -2.33 19.03 -9.70
C SER A 145 -1.40 17.84 -9.51
N ARG A 146 -1.65 16.72 -10.22
CA ARG A 146 -0.79 15.53 -10.14
C ARG A 146 0.63 15.86 -10.56
N ASP A 147 1.56 15.32 -9.78
CA ASP A 147 2.96 15.31 -10.14
C ASP A 147 3.21 14.26 -11.24
N LYS A 148 3.93 14.63 -12.29
CA LYS A 148 4.12 13.77 -13.46
C LYS A 148 4.95 12.53 -13.15
N GLU A 149 6.03 12.72 -12.38
CA GLU A 149 6.93 11.63 -11.99
C GLU A 149 6.21 10.63 -11.08
N THR A 150 5.50 11.13 -10.07
CA THR A 150 4.68 10.32 -9.17
C THR A 150 3.61 9.53 -9.92
N HIS A 151 2.89 10.17 -10.84
CA HIS A 151 1.84 9.52 -11.61
C HIS A 151 2.40 8.44 -12.56
N ALA A 152 3.53 8.71 -13.22
CA ALA A 152 4.22 7.73 -14.07
C ALA A 152 4.67 6.52 -13.24
N ALA A 153 5.33 6.75 -12.11
CA ALA A 153 5.81 5.69 -11.23
C ALA A 153 4.66 4.84 -10.64
N TYR A 154 3.52 5.46 -10.33
CA TYR A 154 2.33 4.73 -9.88
C TYR A 154 1.72 3.90 -11.02
N GLY A 155 1.70 4.42 -12.24
CA GLY A 155 1.27 3.67 -13.43
C GLY A 155 2.16 2.45 -13.68
N GLU A 156 3.48 2.60 -13.62
CA GLU A 156 4.44 1.51 -13.73
C GLU A 156 4.25 0.44 -12.63
N PHE A 157 3.96 0.88 -11.40
CA PHE A 157 3.63 -0.02 -10.30
C PHE A 157 2.37 -0.84 -10.61
N LEU A 158 1.30 -0.20 -11.11
CA LEU A 158 0.07 -0.90 -11.48
C LEU A 158 0.28 -1.86 -12.65
N ASP A 159 1.01 -1.46 -13.69
CA ASP A 159 1.36 -2.35 -14.80
C ASP A 159 2.14 -3.58 -14.33
N PHE A 160 3.07 -3.38 -13.41
CA PHE A 160 3.86 -4.45 -12.80
C PHE A 160 2.98 -5.41 -11.98
N VAL A 161 2.21 -4.91 -11.01
CA VAL A 161 1.47 -5.78 -10.07
C VAL A 161 0.16 -6.34 -10.62
N CYS A 162 -0.55 -5.56 -11.44
CA CYS A 162 -1.83 -5.99 -12.01
C CYS A 162 -1.63 -6.82 -13.27
N HIS A 163 -0.66 -6.45 -14.12
CA HIS A 163 -0.52 -7.02 -15.46
C HIS A 163 0.77 -7.80 -15.68
N GLY A 164 1.69 -7.84 -14.71
CA GLY A 164 3.00 -8.47 -14.89
C GLY A 164 3.83 -7.79 -15.99
N LYS A 165 3.56 -6.52 -16.28
CA LYS A 165 4.20 -5.76 -17.36
C LYS A 165 5.32 -4.89 -16.81
N GLY A 166 6.40 -4.80 -17.57
CA GLY A 166 7.55 -3.97 -17.22
C GLY A 166 8.42 -4.56 -16.09
N LYS A 167 9.50 -3.84 -15.80
CA LYS A 167 10.44 -4.14 -14.70
C LYS A 167 10.84 -2.83 -14.02
N PRO A 168 9.89 -2.12 -13.38
CA PRO A 168 10.15 -0.79 -12.85
C PRO A 168 11.23 -0.84 -11.78
N LYS A 169 12.06 0.21 -11.72
CA LYS A 169 13.05 0.35 -10.67
C LYS A 169 12.36 0.68 -9.34
N GLY A 170 12.68 -0.07 -8.29
CA GLY A 170 12.23 0.15 -6.92
C GLY A 170 13.39 0.37 -5.95
N GLY A 171 13.06 0.48 -4.67
CA GLY A 171 13.97 0.71 -3.54
C GLY A 171 14.39 2.17 -3.34
N ASP A 172 13.79 3.09 -4.09
CA ASP A 172 14.07 4.53 -4.12
C ASP A 172 12.90 5.37 -3.55
N VAL A 173 13.16 6.65 -3.33
CA VAL A 173 12.20 7.63 -2.80
C VAL A 173 12.09 8.78 -3.81
N ILE A 174 10.87 9.05 -4.28
CA ILE A 174 10.56 10.25 -5.05
C ILE A 174 10.37 11.42 -4.08
N ASN A 175 11.17 12.46 -4.21
CA ASN A 175 11.03 13.69 -3.42
C ASN A 175 10.33 14.76 -4.25
N VAL A 176 9.03 14.92 -4.03
CA VAL A 176 8.21 15.86 -4.80
C VAL A 176 8.55 17.29 -4.37
N LYS A 177 8.81 18.15 -5.35
CA LYS A 177 9.09 19.58 -5.13
C LYS A 177 7.82 20.40 -5.36
N PRO A 178 7.63 21.53 -4.66
CA PRO A 178 6.55 22.46 -4.98
C PRO A 178 6.64 22.88 -6.45
N ALA A 179 5.50 22.94 -7.14
CA ALA A 179 5.46 23.55 -8.46
C ALA A 179 5.97 25.00 -8.34
N LYS A 180 6.89 25.41 -9.21
CA LYS A 180 7.30 26.81 -9.29
C LYS A 180 6.06 27.63 -9.62
N LYS A 181 5.72 28.62 -8.79
CA LYS A 181 4.71 29.61 -9.14
C LYS A 181 5.20 30.29 -10.43
N LYS A 182 4.36 30.25 -11.47
CA LYS A 182 4.55 31.10 -12.65
C LYS A 182 4.21 32.53 -12.28
#